data_AF-A0A5S4T7P5-F1
#
_entry.id   AF-A0A5S4T7P5-F1
#
_cell.length_a   1.000
_cell.length_b   1.000
_cell.length_c   1.000
_cell.angle_alpha   90.00
_cell.angle_beta   90.00
_cell.angle_gamma   90.00
#
_symmetry.space_group_name_H-M   'P 1'
#
loop_
_entity.id
_entity.type
_entity.pdbx_description
1 polymer ?
#
loop_
_entity_poly.entity_id
_entity_poly.type
_entity_poly.pdbx_seq_one_letter_code
_entity_poly.pdbx_strand_id
1 'polypeptide(L)'
;KSKGHCVEPSANLVPVNDPTLLWFNSGVATLKKYFVGSGIPENPRITNAQKSIRTNVIENVGKTARHHTMFEMLGNFSIGDYFRDEAIEWGFELLTSPDWFDFAKDKLYMTYYPDDKDSNNRWIACG
;
A
#
# COMPACT_ATOMS: atom_id res chain seq x y z
N LYS A 1 12.78 -2.48 3.93
CA LYS A 1 14.25 -2.35 3.96
C LYS A 1 14.98 -3.55 3.35
N SER A 2 14.71 -4.79 3.78
CA SER A 2 15.40 -6.00 3.25
C SER A 2 15.30 -6.17 1.72
N LYS A 3 14.21 -5.71 1.10
CA LYS A 3 14.00 -5.72 -0.37
C LYS A 3 14.50 -4.44 -1.09
N GLY A 4 15.30 -3.60 -0.42
CA GLY A 4 15.90 -2.40 -1.00
C GLY A 4 15.09 -1.12 -0.88
N HIS A 5 13.88 -1.16 -0.31
CA HIS A 5 13.08 0.05 -0.08
C HIS A 5 13.71 1.01 0.93
N CYS A 6 13.79 2.30 0.58
CA CYS A 6 14.03 3.37 1.53
C CYS A 6 12.77 3.59 2.38
N VAL A 7 12.97 3.95 3.65
CA VAL A 7 11.84 4.25 4.55
C VAL A 7 11.60 5.74 4.49
N GLU A 8 10.45 6.14 3.97
CA GLU A 8 10.00 7.52 4.00
C GLU A 8 9.14 7.76 5.24
N PRO A 9 9.41 8.81 6.03
CA PRO A 9 8.63 9.09 7.23
C PRO A 9 7.19 9.44 6.85
N SER A 10 6.26 9.17 7.78
CA SER A 10 4.87 9.60 7.61
C SER A 10 4.79 11.11 7.45
N ALA A 11 4.17 11.56 6.36
CA ALA A 11 3.88 12.96 6.11
C ALA A 11 2.79 13.50 7.05
N ASN A 12 2.76 14.82 7.21
CA ASN A 12 1.71 15.52 7.97
C ASN A 12 0.34 15.28 7.32
N LEU A 13 -0.70 15.07 8.13
CA LEU A 13 -2.08 14.83 7.68
C LEU A 13 -2.64 15.93 6.77
N VAL A 14 -2.17 17.17 6.93
CA VAL A 14 -2.56 18.31 6.10
C VAL A 14 -1.65 18.37 4.88
N PRO A 15 -2.18 18.21 3.65
CA PRO A 15 -1.39 18.34 2.44
C PRO A 15 -0.86 19.76 2.27
N VAL A 16 0.39 19.88 1.84
CA VAL A 16 1.00 21.17 1.47
C VAL A 16 0.96 21.29 -0.04
N ASN A 17 0.42 22.38 -0.56
CA ASN A 17 0.32 22.67 -2.00
C ASN A 17 -0.52 21.68 -2.83
N ASP A 18 -1.49 20.97 -2.22
CA ASP A 18 -2.46 20.17 -2.96
C ASP A 18 -3.89 20.63 -2.63
N PRO A 19 -4.51 21.50 -3.46
CA PRO A 19 -5.87 22.00 -3.20
C PRO A 19 -6.95 20.94 -3.44
N THR A 20 -6.59 19.76 -3.97
CA THR A 20 -7.55 18.68 -4.29
C THR A 20 -7.74 17.71 -3.13
N LEU A 21 -6.87 17.75 -2.12
CA LEU A 21 -6.90 16.85 -0.96
C LEU A 21 -7.17 17.64 0.32
N LEU A 22 -8.19 17.20 1.07
CA LEU A 22 -8.47 17.77 2.40
C LEU A 22 -7.51 17.22 3.46
N TRP A 23 -7.27 15.90 3.45
CA TRP A 23 -6.33 15.19 4.31
C TRP A 23 -5.61 14.11 3.50
N PHE A 24 -4.41 13.70 3.89
CA PHE A 24 -3.86 12.45 3.38
C PHE A 24 -4.70 11.26 3.87
N ASN A 25 -5.22 10.49 2.92
CA ASN A 25 -6.10 9.35 3.15
C ASN A 25 -5.45 7.99 2.83
N SER A 26 -4.19 8.02 2.38
CA SER A 26 -3.41 6.88 1.92
C SER A 26 -1.91 7.21 1.89
N GLY A 27 -1.07 6.18 1.94
CA GLY A 27 0.38 6.32 1.83
C GLY A 27 0.87 6.74 0.43
N VAL A 28 0.12 6.40 -0.63
CA VAL A 28 0.48 6.80 -2.00
C VAL A 28 0.22 8.29 -2.27
N ALA A 29 -0.76 8.89 -1.60
CA ALA A 29 -1.11 10.29 -1.81
C ALA A 29 0.04 11.24 -1.44
N THR A 30 0.89 10.86 -0.48
CA THR A 30 2.08 11.63 -0.10
C THR A 30 3.18 11.58 -1.19
N LEU A 31 3.11 10.58 -2.07
CA LEU A 31 4.08 10.29 -3.12
C LEU A 31 3.60 10.73 -4.51
N LYS A 32 2.47 11.43 -4.60
CA LYS A 32 1.84 11.87 -5.86
C LYS A 32 2.82 12.52 -6.82
N LYS A 33 3.74 13.35 -6.31
CA LYS A 33 4.78 14.03 -7.11
C LYS A 33 5.66 13.08 -7.92
N TYR A 34 5.93 11.87 -7.41
CA TYR A 34 6.74 10.86 -8.08
C TYR A 34 5.94 10.13 -9.16
N PHE A 35 4.70 9.76 -8.86
CA PHE A 35 3.82 9.06 -9.81
C PHE A 35 3.36 9.92 -10.99
N VAL A 36 3.24 11.24 -10.80
CA VAL A 36 2.92 12.18 -11.90
C VAL A 36 4.17 12.68 -12.65
N GLY A 37 5.36 12.18 -12.32
CA GLY A 37 6.62 12.52 -13.01
C GLY A 37 7.18 13.91 -12.70
N SER A 38 6.58 14.63 -11.75
CA SER A 38 7.03 15.98 -11.33
C SER A 38 8.29 15.97 -10.46
N GLY A 39 8.73 14.80 -10.01
CA GLY A 39 9.97 14.60 -9.27
C GLY A 39 10.47 13.17 -9.46
N ILE A 40 11.78 12.99 -9.35
CA ILE A 40 12.44 11.68 -9.38
C ILE A 40 12.89 11.36 -7.94
N PRO A 41 12.51 10.21 -7.37
CA PRO A 41 12.96 9.84 -6.04
C PRO A 41 14.43 9.42 -6.08
N GLU A 42 15.16 9.66 -4.98
CA GLU A 42 16.56 9.18 -4.85
C GLU A 42 16.64 7.64 -4.85
N ASN A 43 15.63 6.98 -4.30
CA ASN A 43 15.45 5.54 -4.37
C ASN A 43 14.06 5.25 -4.97
N PRO A 44 13.97 4.53 -6.10
CA PRO A 44 12.68 4.24 -6.73
C PRO A 44 11.83 3.23 -5.93
N ARG A 45 12.39 2.59 -4.90
CA ARG A 45 11.68 1.71 -3.96
C ARG A 45 11.47 2.44 -2.64
N ILE A 46 10.21 2.70 -2.30
CA ILE A 46 9.83 3.46 -1.10
C ILE A 46 8.91 2.62 -0.22
N THR A 47 9.04 2.70 1.10
CA THR A 47 8.05 2.16 2.04
C THR A 47 7.75 3.16 3.13
N ASN A 48 6.48 3.23 3.57
CA ASN A 48 6.07 4.10 4.67
C ASN A 48 4.96 3.46 5.52
N ALA A 49 4.76 4.04 6.70
CA ALA A 49 3.61 3.80 7.57
C ALA A 49 2.87 5.13 7.72
N GLN A 50 1.95 5.42 6.80
CA GLN A 50 1.32 6.74 6.71
C GLN A 50 0.08 6.84 7.61
N LYS A 51 0.13 7.77 8.56
CA LYS A 51 -1.06 8.27 9.26
C LYS A 51 -2.07 8.84 8.26
N SER A 52 -3.29 8.33 8.28
CA SER A 52 -4.31 8.61 7.27
C SER A 52 -5.66 8.94 7.89
N ILE A 53 -6.36 9.93 7.32
CA ILE A 53 -7.74 10.28 7.69
C ILE A 53 -8.70 9.95 6.54
N ARG A 54 -9.80 9.26 6.86
CA ARG A 54 -10.95 9.04 5.98
C ARG A 54 -12.24 9.42 6.70
N THR A 55 -12.78 10.58 6.37
CA THR A 55 -14.05 11.08 6.93
C THR A 55 -15.27 10.56 6.17
N ASN A 56 -15.10 10.13 4.92
CA ASN A 56 -16.19 9.57 4.10
C ASN A 56 -16.75 8.24 4.64
N VAL A 57 -16.07 7.60 5.59
CA VAL A 57 -16.51 6.36 6.26
C VAL A 57 -17.01 6.59 7.68
N ILE A 58 -17.23 7.85 8.09
CA ILE A 58 -17.60 8.20 9.48
C ILE A 58 -18.87 7.45 9.94
N GLU A 59 -19.84 7.26 9.04
CA GLU A 59 -21.08 6.54 9.34
C GLU A 59 -20.87 5.06 9.68
N ASN A 60 -19.72 4.47 9.34
CA ASN A 60 -19.39 3.07 9.65
C ASN A 60 -18.61 2.92 10.96
N VAL A 61 -18.09 4.02 11.50
CA VAL A 61 -17.28 4.03 12.72
C VAL A 61 -18.18 3.74 13.92
N GLY A 62 -17.78 2.78 14.74
CA GLY A 62 -18.59 2.27 15.85
C GLY A 62 -19.69 1.27 15.44
N LYS A 63 -20.00 1.13 14.14
CA LYS A 63 -20.94 0.12 13.62
C LYS A 63 -20.27 -1.17 13.17
N THR A 64 -18.97 -1.11 12.90
CA THR A 64 -18.20 -2.25 12.38
C THR A 64 -16.85 -2.35 13.07
N ALA A 65 -16.25 -3.56 13.07
CA ALA A 65 -14.95 -3.82 13.68
C ALA A 65 -13.74 -3.36 12.84
N ARG A 66 -13.95 -2.75 11.66
CA ARG A 66 -12.88 -2.53 10.66
C ARG A 66 -12.79 -1.10 10.10
N HIS A 67 -13.66 -0.19 10.51
CA HIS A 67 -13.68 1.18 10.01
C HIS A 67 -13.25 2.16 11.10
N HIS A 68 -12.21 2.94 10.78
CA HIS A 68 -11.70 4.04 11.60
C HIS A 68 -11.71 5.34 10.78
N THR A 69 -11.85 6.48 11.45
CA THR A 69 -11.61 7.79 10.82
C THR A 69 -10.11 8.05 10.65
N MET A 70 -9.32 7.72 11.68
CA MET A 70 -7.86 7.84 11.71
C MET A 70 -7.24 6.45 11.81
N PHE A 71 -6.27 6.14 10.95
CA PHE A 71 -5.58 4.85 10.93
C PHE A 71 -4.19 4.99 10.32
N GLU A 72 -3.36 3.95 10.44
CA GLU A 72 -2.07 3.87 9.76
C GLU A 72 -2.17 2.94 8.54
N MET A 73 -1.64 3.40 7.41
CA MET A 73 -1.56 2.62 6.19
C MET A 73 -0.09 2.25 5.94
N LEU A 74 0.20 0.96 6.01
CA LEU A 74 1.50 0.42 5.62
C LEU A 74 1.54 0.26 4.10
N GLY A 75 2.61 0.72 3.46
CA GLY A 75 2.74 0.63 2.00
C GLY A 75 4.18 0.41 1.55
N ASN A 76 4.31 -0.30 0.43
CA ASN A 76 5.51 -0.39 -0.39
C ASN A 76 5.18 0.12 -1.80
N PHE A 77 6.05 0.98 -2.33
CA PHE A 77 5.82 1.71 -3.56
C PHE A 77 7.01 1.49 -4.50
N SER A 78 6.69 1.22 -5.76
CA SER A 78 7.63 1.17 -6.87
C SER A 78 7.42 2.39 -7.76
N ILE A 79 8.47 3.19 -7.93
CA ILE A 79 8.50 4.31 -8.87
C ILE A 79 9.36 3.90 -10.06
N GLY A 80 8.77 3.15 -10.98
CA GLY A 80 9.43 2.70 -12.21
C GLY A 80 10.51 1.62 -12.01
N ASP A 81 10.41 0.82 -10.93
CA ASP A 81 11.36 -0.26 -10.62
C ASP A 81 10.71 -1.64 -10.83
N TYR A 82 10.15 -2.24 -9.79
CA TYR A 82 9.42 -3.51 -9.87
C TYR A 82 7.96 -3.29 -10.23
N PHE A 83 7.27 -4.34 -10.68
CA PHE A 83 5.87 -4.24 -11.08
C PHE A 83 5.01 -5.30 -10.38
N ARG A 84 4.10 -5.92 -11.12
CA ARG A 84 3.10 -6.84 -10.62
C ARG A 84 3.70 -8.06 -9.93
N ASP A 85 4.68 -8.70 -10.57
CA ASP A 85 5.17 -10.01 -10.14
C ASP A 85 5.84 -9.94 -8.77
N GLU A 86 6.81 -9.04 -8.60
CA GLU A 86 7.49 -8.84 -7.33
C GLU A 86 6.57 -8.24 -6.27
N ALA A 87 5.62 -7.37 -6.65
CA ALA A 87 4.66 -6.81 -5.71
C ALA A 87 3.78 -7.92 -5.08
N ILE A 88 3.29 -8.85 -5.90
CA ILE A 88 2.50 -10.00 -5.45
C ILE A 88 3.38 -10.95 -4.63
N GLU A 89 4.56 -11.30 -5.13
CA GLU A 89 5.49 -12.20 -4.44
C GLU A 89 5.85 -11.70 -3.04
N TRP A 90 6.27 -10.44 -2.90
CA TRP A 90 6.67 -9.91 -1.60
C TRP A 90 5.50 -9.70 -0.66
N GLY A 91 4.32 -9.33 -1.19
CA GLY A 91 3.10 -9.27 -0.39
C GLY A 91 2.71 -10.65 0.16
N PHE A 92 2.77 -11.67 -0.67
CA PHE A 92 2.49 -13.05 -0.26
C PHE A 92 3.53 -13.61 0.70
N GLU A 93 4.82 -13.38 0.44
CA GLU A 93 5.94 -13.75 1.30
C GLU A 93 5.76 -13.15 2.70
N LEU A 94 5.50 -11.84 2.78
CA LEU A 94 5.32 -11.14 4.05
C LEU A 94 4.16 -11.73 4.87
N LEU A 95 3.05 -12.08 4.20
CA LEU A 95 1.86 -12.61 4.86
C LEU A 95 2.02 -14.08 5.31
N THR A 96 2.72 -14.91 4.53
CA THR A 96 2.62 -16.39 4.66
C THR A 96 3.93 -17.09 5.02
N SER A 97 5.08 -16.43 4.89
CA SER A 97 6.36 -17.04 5.24
C SER A 97 6.47 -17.23 6.76
N PRO A 98 7.04 -18.35 7.24
CA PRO A 98 7.35 -18.55 8.65
C PRO A 98 8.40 -17.55 9.18
N ASP A 99 9.14 -16.89 8.30
CA ASP A 99 10.11 -15.85 8.67
C ASP A 99 9.44 -14.49 8.95
N TRP A 100 8.15 -14.33 8.63
CA TRP A 100 7.43 -13.06 8.69
C TRP A 100 6.14 -13.16 9.54
N PHE A 101 4.95 -12.97 8.95
CA PHE A 101 3.68 -13.01 9.69
C PHE A 101 3.10 -14.41 9.88
N ASP A 102 3.55 -15.39 9.10
CA ASP A 102 3.16 -16.80 9.21
C ASP A 102 1.63 -17.02 9.27
N PHE A 103 0.88 -16.29 8.44
CA PHE A 103 -0.57 -16.50 8.35
C PHE A 103 -0.90 -17.80 7.61
N ALA A 104 -1.88 -18.51 8.14
CA ALA A 104 -2.41 -19.73 7.54
C ALA A 104 -3.03 -19.43 6.16
N LYS A 105 -2.44 -20.01 5.10
CA LYS A 105 -2.80 -19.72 3.70
C LYS A 105 -4.27 -20.00 3.39
N ASP A 106 -4.85 -21.02 4.02
CA ASP A 106 -6.26 -21.42 3.87
C ASP A 106 -7.27 -20.38 4.40
N LYS A 107 -6.80 -19.38 5.15
CA LYS A 107 -7.62 -18.26 5.65
C LYS A 107 -7.51 -16.99 4.79
N LEU A 108 -6.63 -16.98 3.79
CA LEU A 108 -6.41 -15.83 2.93
C LEU A 108 -7.24 -15.94 1.65
N TYR A 109 -7.80 -14.80 1.23
CA TYR A 109 -8.56 -14.69 -0.01
C TYR A 109 -7.94 -13.58 -0.85
N MET A 110 -7.66 -13.88 -2.11
CA MET A 110 -7.12 -12.93 -3.07
C MET A 110 -8.20 -12.58 -4.09
N THR A 111 -8.30 -11.30 -4.42
CA THR A 111 -9.18 -10.80 -5.48
C THR A 111 -8.35 -10.07 -6.52
N TYR A 112 -8.78 -10.10 -7.77
CA TYR A 112 -8.10 -9.46 -8.89
C TYR A 112 -9.14 -8.82 -9.81
N TYR A 113 -8.72 -7.83 -10.61
CA TYR A 113 -9.59 -7.22 -11.60
C TYR A 113 -9.92 -8.25 -12.71
N PRO A 114 -11.18 -8.43 -13.16
CA PRO A 114 -11.57 -9.56 -14.01
C PRO A 114 -10.74 -9.76 -15.29
N ASP A 115 -10.28 -8.66 -15.90
CA ASP A 115 -9.48 -8.67 -17.12
C ASP A 115 -7.97 -8.81 -16.87
N ASP A 116 -7.51 -8.70 -15.61
CA ASP A 116 -6.11 -8.82 -15.24
C ASP A 116 -5.71 -10.29 -15.02
N LYS A 117 -5.59 -11.02 -16.15
CA LYS A 117 -5.22 -12.44 -16.14
C LYS A 117 -3.81 -12.69 -15.65
N ASP A 118 -2.90 -11.73 -15.84
CA ASP A 118 -1.53 -11.85 -15.37
C ASP A 118 -1.47 -11.90 -13.84
N SER A 119 -2.18 -11.00 -13.14
CA SER A 119 -2.24 -11.04 -11.68
C SER A 119 -2.88 -12.33 -11.17
N ASN A 120 -3.91 -12.82 -11.86
CA ASN A 120 -4.51 -14.11 -11.52
C ASN A 120 -3.50 -15.26 -11.61
N ASN A 121 -2.80 -15.37 -12.74
CA ASN A 121 -1.79 -16.41 -12.97
C ASN A 121 -0.66 -16.31 -11.94
N ARG A 122 -0.25 -15.08 -11.59
CA ARG A 122 0.79 -14.81 -10.60
C ARG A 122 0.40 -15.26 -9.20
N TRP A 123 -0.85 -15.01 -8.78
CA TRP A 123 -1.37 -15.51 -7.51
C TRP A 123 -1.39 -17.05 -7.46
N ILE A 124 -1.87 -17.70 -8.53
CA ILE A 124 -1.88 -19.16 -8.64
C ILE A 124 -0.46 -19.74 -8.51
N ALA A 125 0.52 -19.07 -9.10
CA ALA A 125 1.92 -19.50 -9.04
C ALA A 125 2.54 -19.37 -7.63
N CYS A 126 2.06 -18.45 -6.79
CA CYS A 126 2.54 -18.28 -5.41
C CYS A 126 2.05 -19.39 -4.45
N GLY A 127 0.97 -20.09 -4.82
CA GLY A 127 0.32 -21.15 -4.04
C GLY A 127 -0.70 -20.60 -3.06
#